data_AF-A0A5B0HMN0-F1
#
_entry.id   AF-A0A5B0HMN0-F1
#
_cell.length_a   1.000
_cell.length_b   1.000
_cell.length_c   1.000
_cell.angle_alpha   90.00
_cell.angle_beta   90.00
_cell.angle_gamma   90.00
#
_symmetry.space_group_name_H-M   'P 1'
#
loop_
_entity.id
_entity.type
_entity.pdbx_description
1 polymer ?
#
loop_
_entity_poly.entity_id
_entity_poly.type
_entity_poly.pdbx_seq_one_letter_code
_entity_poly.pdbx_strand_id
1 'polypeptide(L)'
;MTSDGPAPPPDGERPAPGRARPWALEVGEQLRQVQRQLDTTTRKSEQTAGHVAEIADILARMSPRLDDVEHGVAALGGAVEAAAAGAGDAADEALSLTPALRWSQLDHADKHAAWDTLAGFVAEVLTNDYQLTRLELPDCWPVHPRAVRELAWLRTLYIASSGAGARPDLVAEWHVRWLPAAITNLAVAIDRRECAPGKHRLTEEERRQYDDAAQQAASAGQAPPALTDEGGAARPRYLPAQFPPLRGHDPSYGAAPDRPRLLDSETPPPPSRPEYWWEYFLDARLADIGEDTAST
;
A
#
# COMPACT_ATOMS: atom_id res chain seq x y z
N MET A 1 19.46 26.48 -79.36
CA MET A 1 18.38 26.15 -80.32
C MET A 1 17.16 25.85 -79.47
N THR A 2 16.03 26.55 -79.47
CA THR A 2 15.35 27.55 -80.30
C THR A 2 14.42 28.27 -79.31
N SER A 3 14.47 29.60 -79.17
CA SER A 3 13.67 30.56 -79.93
C SER A 3 12.16 30.29 -79.85
N ASP A 4 11.50 30.93 -78.88
CA ASP A 4 10.09 31.36 -79.01
C ASP A 4 9.98 32.75 -78.37
N GLY A 5 9.83 33.76 -79.22
CA GLY A 5 9.64 35.15 -78.83
C GLY A 5 8.16 35.46 -78.59
N PRO A 6 7.81 36.33 -77.64
CA PRO A 6 6.46 36.87 -77.55
C PRO A 6 6.29 38.10 -78.47
N ALA A 7 5.09 38.17 -79.03
CA ALA A 7 4.58 39.12 -80.01
C ALA A 7 4.80 40.61 -79.66
N PRO A 8 4.85 41.50 -80.68
CA PRO A 8 4.91 42.93 -80.44
C PRO A 8 3.56 43.45 -79.90
N PRO A 9 3.57 44.36 -78.90
CA PRO A 9 2.36 45.07 -78.50
C PRO A 9 1.98 46.12 -79.56
N PRO A 10 0.70 46.51 -79.60
CA PRO A 10 0.15 47.36 -80.65
C PRO A 10 0.71 48.78 -80.62
N ASP A 11 0.96 49.32 -81.81
CA ASP A 11 1.20 50.74 -82.03
C ASP A 11 -0.07 51.54 -81.76
N GLY A 12 0.07 52.60 -80.96
CA GLY A 12 -0.90 53.69 -80.93
C GLY A 12 -1.54 53.92 -79.57
N GLU A 13 -0.87 54.70 -78.72
CA GLU A 13 -1.39 55.98 -78.23
C GLU A 13 -0.29 56.69 -77.43
N ARG A 14 0.20 57.81 -77.97
CA ARG A 14 1.06 58.73 -77.22
C ARG A 14 0.26 59.26 -76.02
N PRO A 15 0.72 59.09 -74.77
CA PRO A 15 0.15 59.87 -73.69
C PRO A 15 0.45 61.34 -73.97
N ALA A 16 -0.58 62.18 -73.89
CA ALA A 16 -0.43 63.63 -73.91
C ALA A 16 0.64 64.06 -72.90
N PRO A 17 1.41 65.15 -73.14
CA PRO A 17 2.32 65.69 -72.14
C PRO A 17 1.49 66.23 -70.98
N GLY A 18 1.20 65.36 -70.01
CA GLY A 18 0.61 65.73 -68.74
C GLY A 18 1.55 66.72 -68.08
N ARG A 19 1.07 67.94 -67.85
CA ARG A 19 1.76 69.02 -67.13
C ARG A 19 2.58 68.42 -65.98
N ALA A 20 3.91 68.58 -66.03
CA ALA A 20 4.77 68.30 -64.91
C ALA A 20 4.18 69.02 -63.68
N ARG A 21 3.78 68.25 -62.67
CA ARG A 21 3.29 68.82 -61.43
C ARG A 21 4.40 69.70 -60.86
N PRO A 22 4.11 70.92 -60.38
CA PRO A 22 5.15 71.77 -59.82
C PRO A 22 5.78 71.07 -58.62
N TRP A 23 7.10 70.93 -58.63
CA TRP A 23 7.92 70.22 -57.64
C TRP A 23 7.54 70.55 -56.18
N ALA A 24 7.10 71.77 -55.91
CA ALA A 24 6.64 72.21 -54.59
C ALA A 24 5.41 71.42 -54.08
N LEU A 25 4.49 71.01 -54.97
CA LEU A 25 3.34 70.17 -54.60
C LEU A 25 3.76 68.73 -54.30
N GLU A 26 4.76 68.22 -55.02
CA GLU A 26 5.30 66.87 -54.81
C GLU A 26 6.05 66.78 -53.47
N VAL A 27 6.92 67.75 -53.19
CA VAL A 27 7.60 67.87 -51.89
C VAL A 27 6.58 68.06 -50.77
N GLY A 28 5.53 68.86 -50.97
CA GLY A 28 4.46 69.05 -50.01
C GLY A 28 3.60 67.80 -49.75
N GLU A 29 3.44 66.91 -50.73
CA GLU A 29 2.77 65.61 -50.54
C GLU A 29 3.68 64.61 -49.84
N GLN A 30 4.97 64.57 -50.19
CA GLN A 30 5.96 63.74 -49.50
C GLN A 30 6.08 64.10 -48.02
N LEU A 31 6.13 65.40 -47.68
CA LEU A 31 6.11 65.87 -46.28
C LEU A 31 4.85 65.44 -45.55
N ARG A 32 3.67 65.56 -46.17
CA ARG A 32 2.41 65.08 -45.57
C ARG A 32 2.37 63.57 -45.41
N GLN A 33 2.97 62.82 -46.34
CA GLN A 33 3.11 61.36 -46.24
C GLN A 33 4.03 60.96 -45.08
N VAL A 34 5.21 61.58 -44.97
CA VAL A 34 6.15 61.35 -43.86
C VAL A 34 5.50 61.70 -42.52
N GLN A 35 4.75 62.81 -42.46
CA GLN A 35 4.06 63.21 -41.23
C GLN A 35 2.96 62.20 -40.83
N ARG A 36 2.17 61.70 -41.79
CA ARG A 36 1.20 60.63 -41.54
C ARG A 36 1.87 59.32 -41.07
N GLN A 37 3.03 58.99 -41.65
CA GLN A 37 3.81 57.83 -41.22
C GLN A 37 4.34 58.01 -39.80
N LEU A 38 4.86 59.20 -39.47
CA LEU A 38 5.32 59.53 -38.13
C LEU A 38 4.19 59.43 -37.10
N ASP A 39 3.02 60.03 -37.37
CA ASP A 39 1.85 59.95 -36.50
C ASP A 39 1.39 58.50 -36.28
N THR A 40 1.50 57.67 -37.31
CA THR A 40 1.17 56.24 -37.23
C THR A 40 2.19 55.48 -36.38
N THR A 41 3.48 55.78 -36.54
CA THR A 41 4.53 55.18 -35.70
C THR A 41 4.43 55.61 -34.24
N THR A 42 4.10 56.88 -33.97
CA THR A 42 3.88 57.40 -32.61
C THR A 42 2.73 56.66 -31.95
N ARG A 43 1.58 56.52 -32.62
CA ARG A 43 0.44 55.74 -32.11
C ARG A 43 0.79 54.28 -31.83
N LYS A 44 1.57 53.64 -32.72
CA LYS A 44 2.05 52.26 -32.49
C LYS A 44 3.02 52.17 -31.30
N SER A 45 3.85 53.20 -31.09
CA SER A 45 4.75 53.28 -29.94
C SER A 45 3.97 53.44 -28.64
N GLU A 46 2.96 54.30 -28.62
CA GLU A 46 2.06 54.47 -27.46
C GLU A 46 1.29 53.18 -27.15
N GLN A 47 0.80 52.47 -28.18
CA GLN A 47 0.15 51.18 -28.00
C GLN A 47 1.10 50.12 -27.44
N THR A 48 2.33 50.04 -27.96
CA THR A 48 3.35 49.12 -27.44
C THR A 48 3.71 49.43 -26.00
N ALA A 49 3.85 50.71 -25.65
CA ALA A 49 4.10 51.13 -24.27
C ALA A 49 2.93 50.72 -23.34
N GLY A 50 1.69 50.81 -23.81
CA GLY A 50 0.51 50.31 -23.09
C GLY A 50 0.57 48.81 -22.83
N HIS A 51 0.89 48.00 -23.85
CA HIS A 51 1.03 46.54 -23.69
C HIS A 51 2.18 46.17 -22.73
N VAL A 52 3.30 46.89 -22.78
CA VAL A 52 4.43 46.66 -21.86
C VAL A 52 4.03 46.98 -20.41
N ALA A 53 3.27 48.06 -20.19
CA ALA A 53 2.75 48.39 -18.86
C ALA A 53 1.76 47.33 -18.34
N GLU A 54 0.90 46.79 -19.20
CA GLU A 54 -0.04 45.72 -18.84
C GLU A 54 0.69 44.41 -18.49
N ILE A 55 1.70 44.03 -19.28
CA ILE A 55 2.54 42.87 -18.98
C ILE A 55 3.29 43.06 -17.66
N ALA A 56 3.84 44.26 -17.41
CA ALA A 56 4.51 44.59 -16.15
C ALA A 56 3.57 44.48 -14.94
N ASP A 57 2.32 44.92 -15.08
CA ASP A 57 1.30 44.78 -14.04
C ASP A 57 0.90 43.31 -13.79
N ILE A 58 0.75 42.52 -14.85
CA ILE A 58 0.49 41.07 -14.72
C ILE A 58 1.66 40.38 -14.02
N LEU A 59 2.91 40.69 -14.40
CA LEU A 59 4.10 40.15 -13.76
C LEU A 59 4.19 40.57 -12.29
N ALA A 60 3.87 41.82 -11.96
CA ALA A 60 3.81 42.31 -10.58
C ALA A 60 2.74 41.57 -9.75
N ARG A 61 1.62 41.17 -10.36
CA ARG A 61 0.58 40.34 -9.70
C ARG A 61 0.96 38.87 -9.59
N MET A 62 1.80 38.35 -10.48
CA MET A 62 2.25 36.96 -10.47
C MET A 62 3.44 36.73 -9.54
N SER A 63 4.32 37.72 -9.34
CA SER A 63 5.51 37.59 -8.49
C SER A 63 5.20 37.07 -7.07
N PRO A 64 4.23 37.64 -6.32
CA PRO A 64 3.94 37.17 -4.96
C PRO A 64 3.42 35.73 -4.94
N ARG A 65 2.73 35.28 -5.99
CA ARG A 65 2.23 33.90 -6.09
C ARG A 65 3.36 32.91 -6.33
N LEU A 66 4.40 33.32 -7.07
CA LEU A 66 5.59 32.50 -7.24
C LEU A 66 6.38 32.43 -5.94
N ASP A 67 6.48 33.53 -5.21
CA ASP A 67 7.07 33.55 -3.87
C ASP A 67 6.29 32.62 -2.92
N ASP A 68 4.95 32.67 -2.91
CA ASP A 68 4.11 31.78 -2.10
C ASP A 68 4.31 30.30 -2.46
N VAL A 69 4.45 29.98 -3.75
CA VAL A 69 4.73 28.62 -4.22
C VAL A 69 6.13 28.18 -3.78
N GLU A 70 7.14 29.04 -3.88
CA GLU A 70 8.51 28.75 -3.42
C GLU A 70 8.54 28.49 -1.91
N HIS A 71 7.87 29.32 -1.10
CA HIS A 71 7.72 29.11 0.33
C HIS A 71 6.94 27.83 0.65
N GLY A 72 5.89 27.52 -0.12
CA GLY A 72 5.13 26.28 0.02
C GLY A 72 5.96 25.04 -0.30
N VAL A 73 6.77 25.09 -1.36
CA VAL A 73 7.70 24.02 -1.74
C VAL A 73 8.82 23.86 -0.71
N ALA A 74 9.36 24.95 -0.19
CA ALA A 74 10.35 24.90 0.89
C ALA A 74 9.76 24.34 2.19
N ALA A 75 8.52 24.71 2.53
CA ALA A 75 7.82 24.16 3.70
C ALA A 75 7.49 22.67 3.52
N LEU A 76 7.08 22.26 2.32
CA LEU A 76 6.89 20.84 1.96
C LEU A 76 8.22 20.08 2.03
N GLY A 77 9.30 20.65 1.50
CA GLY A 77 10.66 20.09 1.58
C GLY A 77 11.08 19.90 3.03
N GLY A 78 10.93 20.94 3.87
CA GLY A 78 11.21 20.86 5.30
C GLY A 78 10.32 19.88 6.05
N ALA A 79 9.05 19.74 5.69
CA ALA A 79 8.14 18.76 6.29
C ALA A 79 8.48 17.33 5.87
N VAL A 80 8.90 17.12 4.61
CA VAL A 80 9.39 15.83 4.09
C VAL A 80 10.72 15.46 4.73
N GLU A 81 11.65 16.41 4.86
CA GLU A 81 12.92 16.20 5.53
C GLU A 81 12.72 15.97 7.04
N ALA A 82 11.80 16.68 7.70
CA ALA A 82 11.46 16.43 9.10
C ALA A 82 10.77 15.08 9.28
N ALA A 83 9.92 14.66 8.35
CA ALA A 83 9.35 13.31 8.34
C ALA A 83 10.42 12.25 8.08
N ALA A 84 11.39 12.52 7.19
CA ALA A 84 12.50 11.62 6.89
C ALA A 84 13.55 11.56 8.02
N ALA A 85 13.79 12.67 8.72
CA ALA A 85 14.69 12.76 9.86
C ALA A 85 14.06 12.18 11.13
N GLY A 86 12.74 12.33 11.30
CA GLY A 86 11.95 11.58 12.28
C GLY A 86 11.88 10.08 11.97
N ALA A 87 12.03 9.73 10.69
CA ALA A 87 12.24 8.36 10.23
C ALA A 87 13.73 7.94 10.19
N GLY A 88 14.64 8.81 10.61
CA GLY A 88 16.10 8.60 10.53
C GLY A 88 16.63 7.59 11.55
N ASP A 89 15.87 7.31 12.60
CA ASP A 89 16.05 6.16 13.51
C ASP A 89 15.10 4.99 13.16
N ALA A 90 14.21 5.20 12.18
CA ALA A 90 13.28 4.23 11.61
C ALA A 90 13.74 3.75 10.22
N ALA A 91 15.05 3.90 9.91
CA ALA A 91 15.67 3.22 8.77
C ALA A 91 15.71 1.69 8.95
N ASP A 92 15.35 1.21 10.15
CA ASP A 92 15.08 -0.18 10.49
C ASP A 92 13.59 -0.58 10.27
N GLU A 93 12.72 0.37 9.89
CA GLU A 93 11.26 0.21 9.82
C GLU A 93 10.66 0.59 8.45
N ALA A 94 11.22 0.06 7.36
CA ALA A 94 10.51 0.06 6.07
C ALA A 94 10.90 -1.09 5.14
N LEU A 95 10.91 -2.33 5.64
CA LEU A 95 10.30 -3.39 4.84
C LEU A 95 8.83 -3.00 4.66
N SER A 96 8.54 -2.25 3.60
CA SER A 96 7.20 -1.80 3.21
C SER A 96 6.32 -3.03 2.94
N LEU A 97 5.73 -3.57 4.00
CA LEU A 97 4.81 -4.70 3.98
C LEU A 97 3.39 -4.29 3.57
N THR A 98 3.20 -3.36 2.63
CA THR A 98 1.91 -3.22 1.91
C THR A 98 2.12 -3.10 0.41
N PRO A 99 1.31 -3.80 -0.43
CA PRO A 99 0.00 -4.38 -0.16
C PRO A 99 0.04 -5.92 -0.02
N ALA A 100 -0.47 -6.49 1.07
CA ALA A 100 -0.77 -7.93 1.24
C ALA A 100 0.19 -8.92 0.52
N LEU A 101 1.44 -9.00 1.03
CA LEU A 101 2.35 -10.13 0.90
C LEU A 101 2.75 -10.56 -0.52
N ARG A 102 3.75 -9.86 -1.06
CA ARG A 102 4.74 -10.46 -1.99
C ARG A 102 5.66 -11.45 -1.24
N TRP A 103 5.14 -12.20 -0.28
CA TRP A 103 5.90 -13.12 0.58
C TRP A 103 6.63 -14.20 -0.21
N SER A 104 6.03 -14.63 -1.32
CA SER A 104 6.64 -15.53 -2.29
C SER A 104 7.79 -14.90 -3.09
N GLN A 105 8.00 -13.59 -2.98
CA GLN A 105 9.02 -12.82 -3.69
C GLN A 105 10.06 -12.20 -2.75
N LEU A 106 9.89 -12.37 -1.44
CA LEU A 106 10.93 -12.04 -0.48
C LEU A 106 12.08 -13.02 -0.69
N ASP A 107 13.29 -12.49 -0.66
CA ASP A 107 14.47 -13.34 -0.60
C ASP A 107 14.63 -13.97 0.79
N HIS A 108 15.64 -14.82 0.93
CA HIS A 108 15.85 -15.57 2.17
C HIS A 108 16.06 -14.65 3.39
N ALA A 109 16.86 -13.59 3.25
CA ALA A 109 17.16 -12.67 4.34
C ALA A 109 15.93 -11.83 4.71
N ASP A 110 15.20 -11.35 3.71
CA ASP A 110 13.96 -10.58 3.89
C ASP A 110 12.87 -11.44 4.54
N LYS A 111 12.79 -12.73 4.21
CA LYS A 111 11.88 -13.67 4.89
C LYS A 111 12.22 -13.82 6.37
N HIS A 112 13.50 -13.93 6.73
CA HIS A 112 13.90 -13.99 8.14
C HIS A 112 13.42 -12.76 8.89
N ALA A 113 13.71 -11.56 8.37
CA ALA A 113 13.31 -10.30 8.99
C ALA A 113 11.77 -10.15 9.05
N ALA A 114 11.05 -10.55 7.99
CA ALA A 114 9.60 -10.50 7.95
C ALA A 114 8.95 -11.43 8.99
N TRP A 115 9.48 -12.64 9.17
CA TRP A 115 9.02 -13.56 10.22
C TRP A 115 9.27 -13.01 11.62
N ASP A 116 10.48 -12.48 11.91
CA ASP A 116 10.81 -11.92 13.21
C ASP A 116 9.92 -10.71 13.55
N THR A 117 9.74 -9.83 12.56
CA THR A 117 8.87 -8.67 12.64
C THR A 117 7.40 -9.05 12.88
N LEU A 118 6.93 -10.11 12.22
CA LEU A 118 5.56 -10.61 12.41
C LEU A 118 5.38 -11.24 13.80
N ALA A 119 6.35 -12.02 14.27
CA ALA A 119 6.31 -12.61 15.61
C ALA A 119 6.29 -11.54 16.71
N GLY A 120 7.12 -10.49 16.56
CA GLY A 120 7.11 -9.34 17.47
C GLY A 120 5.75 -8.64 17.49
N PHE A 121 5.15 -8.38 16.33
CA PHE A 121 3.81 -7.80 16.26
C PHE A 121 2.74 -8.66 16.95
N VAL A 122 2.77 -9.98 16.74
CA VAL A 122 1.82 -10.90 17.36
C VAL A 122 2.00 -10.96 18.88
N ALA A 123 3.23 -10.98 19.37
CA ALA A 123 3.56 -11.03 20.78
C ALA A 123 3.21 -9.73 21.53
N GLU A 124 3.65 -8.59 21.00
CA GLU A 124 3.52 -7.31 21.68
C GLU A 124 2.12 -6.70 21.49
N VAL A 125 1.63 -6.65 20.25
CA VAL A 125 0.36 -5.97 19.97
C VAL A 125 -0.80 -6.92 20.25
N LEU A 126 -0.91 -8.01 19.49
CA LEU A 126 -2.12 -8.84 19.55
C LEU A 126 -2.24 -9.59 20.89
N THR A 127 -1.12 -10.07 21.41
CA THR A 127 -1.10 -10.88 22.63
C THR A 127 -0.99 -10.02 23.89
N ASN A 128 -0.04 -9.08 23.97
CA ASN A 128 0.15 -8.30 25.18
C ASN A 128 -0.85 -7.13 25.30
N ASP A 129 -1.02 -6.31 24.26
CA ASP A 129 -1.91 -5.14 24.33
C ASP A 129 -3.39 -5.52 24.19
N TYR A 130 -3.73 -6.39 23.23
CA TYR A 130 -5.11 -6.77 22.93
C TYR A 130 -5.58 -8.05 23.64
N GLN A 131 -4.66 -8.79 24.27
CA GLN A 131 -4.97 -10.01 25.03
C GLN A 131 -5.82 -11.01 24.25
N LEU A 132 -5.54 -11.18 22.95
CA LEU A 132 -6.26 -12.15 22.13
C LEU A 132 -6.17 -13.54 22.77
N THR A 133 -7.31 -14.20 22.87
CA THR A 133 -7.42 -15.53 23.46
C THR A 133 -6.88 -16.59 22.51
N ARG A 134 -6.56 -17.78 23.03
CA ARG A 134 -6.17 -18.93 22.19
C ARG A 134 -7.28 -19.41 21.23
N LEU A 135 -8.53 -18.94 21.39
CA LEU A 135 -9.60 -19.19 20.41
C LEU A 135 -9.62 -18.18 19.26
N GLU A 136 -9.13 -16.97 19.50
CA GLU A 136 -9.04 -15.89 18.50
C GLU A 136 -7.73 -15.99 17.73
N LEU A 137 -6.64 -16.34 18.42
CA LEU A 137 -5.34 -16.62 17.83
C LEU A 137 -4.86 -18.03 18.27
N PRO A 138 -5.23 -19.07 17.51
CA PRO A 138 -4.79 -20.44 17.76
C PRO A 138 -3.26 -20.59 17.72
N ASP A 139 -2.72 -21.47 18.55
CA ASP A 139 -1.27 -21.70 18.67
C ASP A 139 -0.59 -22.07 17.34
N CYS A 140 -1.32 -22.75 16.45
CA CYS A 140 -0.84 -23.20 15.16
C CYS A 140 -0.89 -22.12 14.08
N TRP A 141 -1.25 -20.86 14.38
CA TRP A 141 -1.30 -19.80 13.37
C TRP A 141 -0.08 -19.72 12.44
N PRO A 142 1.18 -19.96 12.88
CA PRO A 142 2.33 -19.82 12.00
C PRO A 142 2.34 -20.86 10.88
N VAL A 143 1.81 -22.06 11.13
CA VAL A 143 1.79 -23.14 10.13
C VAL A 143 0.64 -23.02 9.14
N HIS A 144 -0.27 -22.05 9.33
CA HIS A 144 -1.38 -21.78 8.42
C HIS A 144 -1.06 -20.60 7.50
N PRO A 145 -0.71 -20.82 6.21
CA PRO A 145 -0.24 -19.74 5.33
C PRO A 145 -1.26 -18.62 5.12
N ARG A 146 -2.56 -18.93 5.22
CA ARG A 146 -3.63 -17.92 5.15
C ARG A 146 -3.67 -17.06 6.41
N ALA A 147 -3.44 -17.64 7.59
CA ALA A 147 -3.37 -16.88 8.84
C ALA A 147 -2.15 -15.98 8.88
N VAL A 148 -0.98 -16.48 8.46
CA VAL A 148 0.25 -15.67 8.31
C VAL A 148 0.00 -14.47 7.41
N ARG A 149 -0.67 -14.66 6.27
CA ARG A 149 -1.02 -13.55 5.37
C ARG A 149 -1.99 -12.55 5.97
N GLU A 150 -3.00 -13.02 6.69
CA GLU A 150 -3.94 -12.14 7.37
C GLU A 150 -3.22 -11.28 8.43
N LEU A 151 -2.37 -11.91 9.26
CA LEU A 151 -1.63 -11.23 10.33
C LEU A 151 -0.60 -10.23 9.79
N ALA A 152 0.11 -10.58 8.72
CA ALA A 152 1.04 -9.66 8.09
C ALA A 152 0.32 -8.49 7.42
N TRP A 153 -0.87 -8.69 6.85
CA TRP A 153 -1.70 -7.58 6.38
C TRP A 153 -2.20 -6.70 7.53
N LEU A 154 -2.67 -7.32 8.61
CA LEU A 154 -3.15 -6.63 9.81
C LEU A 154 -2.05 -5.77 10.44
N ARG A 155 -0.80 -6.27 10.51
CA ARG A 155 0.35 -5.49 10.99
C ARG A 155 0.50 -4.17 10.22
N THR A 156 0.33 -4.21 8.91
CA THR A 156 0.53 -3.00 8.11
C THR A 156 -0.59 -1.98 8.33
N LEU A 157 -1.82 -2.47 8.52
CA LEU A 157 -2.93 -1.62 8.94
C LEU A 157 -2.70 -1.02 10.34
N TYR A 158 -2.13 -1.80 11.26
CA TYR A 158 -1.76 -1.32 12.59
C TYR A 158 -0.79 -0.14 12.51
N ILE A 159 0.34 -0.29 11.81
CA ILE A 159 1.34 0.78 11.64
C ILE A 159 0.71 2.05 11.07
N ALA A 160 -0.14 1.93 10.05
CA ALA A 160 -0.84 3.07 9.47
C ALA A 160 -1.79 3.77 10.46
N SER A 161 -2.33 3.03 11.44
CA SER A 161 -3.24 3.55 12.46
C SER A 161 -2.58 4.02 13.75
N SER A 162 -1.37 3.56 14.08
CA SER A 162 -0.72 3.80 15.38
C SER A 162 0.45 4.80 15.34
N GLY A 163 0.85 5.26 14.16
CA GLY A 163 1.93 6.25 14.02
C GLY A 163 1.63 7.59 14.69
N ALA A 164 2.67 8.33 15.09
CA ALA A 164 2.56 9.61 15.83
C ALA A 164 1.77 10.72 15.09
N GLY A 165 1.50 10.57 13.79
CA GLY A 165 0.66 11.45 12.98
C GLY A 165 -0.56 10.75 12.39
N ALA A 166 -0.95 9.59 12.91
CA ALA A 166 -2.07 8.83 12.39
C ALA A 166 -3.36 9.65 12.46
N ARG A 167 -4.10 9.67 11.36
CA ARG A 167 -5.37 10.38 11.32
C ARG A 167 -6.37 9.68 12.25
N PRO A 168 -7.19 10.42 13.03
CA PRO A 168 -8.14 9.83 13.98
C PRO A 168 -9.12 8.83 13.35
N ASP A 169 -9.45 8.99 12.06
CA ASP A 169 -10.30 8.05 11.33
C ASP A 169 -9.63 6.68 11.12
N LEU A 170 -8.31 6.63 10.92
CA LEU A 170 -7.59 5.36 10.80
C LEU A 170 -7.50 4.62 12.14
N VAL A 171 -7.33 5.37 13.24
CA VAL A 171 -7.40 4.81 14.60
C VAL A 171 -8.78 4.20 14.86
N ALA A 172 -9.85 4.90 14.48
CA ALA A 172 -11.21 4.39 14.62
C ALA A 172 -11.46 3.14 13.75
N GLU A 173 -11.00 3.16 12.50
CA GLU A 173 -11.10 2.03 11.57
C GLU A 173 -10.36 0.79 12.08
N TRP A 174 -9.20 0.97 12.69
CA TRP A 174 -8.45 -0.12 13.33
C TRP A 174 -9.31 -0.86 14.38
N HIS A 175 -9.88 -0.11 15.32
CA HIS A 175 -10.64 -0.69 16.45
C HIS A 175 -12.01 -1.22 16.04
N VAL A 176 -12.70 -0.58 15.09
CA VAL A 176 -14.09 -0.90 14.76
C VAL A 176 -14.18 -1.87 13.58
N ARG A 177 -13.20 -1.89 12.68
CA ARG A 177 -13.29 -2.64 11.43
C ARG A 177 -12.15 -3.63 11.23
N TRP A 178 -10.90 -3.18 11.27
CA TRP A 178 -9.77 -4.00 10.78
C TRP A 178 -9.40 -5.12 11.73
N LEU A 179 -9.19 -4.83 13.03
CA LEU A 179 -8.87 -5.86 14.01
C LEU A 179 -10.02 -6.88 14.16
N PRO A 180 -11.30 -6.47 14.34
CA PRO A 180 -12.40 -7.43 14.41
C PRO A 180 -12.57 -8.29 13.15
N ALA A 181 -12.37 -7.71 11.97
CA ALA A 181 -12.44 -8.45 10.71
C ALA A 181 -11.30 -9.48 10.60
N ALA A 182 -10.08 -9.12 10.99
CA ALA A 182 -8.96 -10.05 10.97
C ALA A 182 -9.15 -11.23 11.92
N ILE A 183 -9.66 -11.00 13.14
CA ILE A 183 -10.01 -12.08 14.08
C ILE A 183 -11.05 -13.03 13.46
N THR A 184 -12.05 -12.49 12.77
CA THR A 184 -13.05 -13.28 12.06
C THR A 184 -12.41 -14.10 10.93
N ASN A 185 -11.50 -13.50 10.17
CA ASN A 185 -10.80 -14.15 9.07
C ASN A 185 -9.84 -15.25 9.56
N LEU A 186 -9.21 -15.08 10.72
CA LEU A 186 -8.37 -16.09 11.35
C LEU A 186 -9.17 -17.34 11.72
N ALA A 187 -10.38 -17.16 12.27
CA ALA A 187 -11.27 -18.28 12.57
C ALA A 187 -11.73 -19.05 11.33
N VAL A 188 -11.73 -18.42 10.15
CA VAL A 188 -12.01 -19.08 8.86
C VAL A 188 -10.74 -19.69 8.25
N ALA A 189 -9.57 -19.11 8.52
CA ALA A 189 -8.28 -19.60 8.03
C ALA A 189 -7.80 -20.85 8.77
N ILE A 190 -8.26 -21.04 10.00
CA ILE A 190 -7.86 -22.12 10.91
C ILE A 190 -9.14 -22.83 11.37
N ASP A 191 -9.44 -24.00 10.80
CA ASP A 191 -10.64 -24.74 11.19
C ASP A 191 -10.51 -25.22 12.64
N ARG A 192 -11.37 -24.69 13.52
CA ARG A 192 -11.39 -25.03 14.96
C ARG A 192 -11.65 -26.51 15.24
N ARG A 193 -12.23 -27.26 14.30
CA ARG A 193 -12.48 -28.70 14.45
C ARG A 193 -11.16 -29.48 14.34
N GLU A 194 -10.32 -29.08 13.41
CA GLU A 194 -9.03 -29.70 13.09
C GLU A 194 -7.89 -29.14 13.94
N CYS A 195 -7.98 -27.85 14.29
CA CYS A 195 -6.89 -27.04 14.84
C CYS A 195 -7.20 -26.47 16.24
N ALA A 196 -7.86 -27.25 17.10
CA ALA A 196 -8.14 -26.80 18.47
C ALA A 196 -6.82 -26.57 19.26
N PRO A 197 -6.80 -25.66 20.25
CA PRO A 197 -5.60 -25.37 21.02
C PRO A 197 -4.95 -26.65 21.58
N GLY A 198 -3.66 -26.84 21.34
CA GLY A 198 -2.92 -28.03 21.75
C GLY A 198 -3.07 -29.29 20.88
N LYS A 199 -4.04 -29.39 19.96
CA LYS A 199 -4.22 -30.61 19.12
C LYS A 199 -3.05 -30.93 18.22
N HIS A 200 -2.36 -29.90 17.71
CA HIS A 200 -1.17 -30.07 16.87
C HIS A 200 0.07 -30.47 17.67
N ARG A 201 -0.04 -30.67 19.00
CA ARG A 201 1.05 -31.10 19.89
C ARG A 201 1.02 -32.60 20.20
N LEU A 202 0.03 -33.32 19.66
CA LEU A 202 -0.13 -34.77 19.81
C LEU A 202 0.52 -35.52 18.64
N THR A 203 1.23 -36.61 18.92
CA THR A 203 1.56 -37.64 17.90
C THR A 203 0.29 -38.15 17.23
N GLU A 204 0.43 -38.81 16.07
CA GLU A 204 -0.65 -39.57 15.43
C GLU A 204 -1.34 -40.55 16.39
N GLU A 205 -0.57 -41.20 17.27
CA GLU A 205 -1.05 -42.17 18.25
C GLU A 205 -1.78 -41.49 19.41
N GLU A 206 -1.24 -40.41 19.96
CA GLU A 206 -1.90 -39.60 20.99
C GLU A 206 -3.16 -38.91 20.45
N ARG A 207 -3.17 -38.52 19.16
CA ARG A 207 -4.34 -37.97 18.48
C ARG A 207 -5.44 -39.00 18.35
N ARG A 208 -5.12 -40.22 17.93
CA ARG A 208 -6.09 -41.34 17.89
C ARG A 208 -6.65 -41.63 19.28
N GLN A 209 -5.78 -41.71 20.29
CA GLN A 209 -6.21 -41.92 21.67
C GLN A 209 -7.12 -40.79 22.18
N TYR A 210 -6.81 -39.55 21.84
CA TYR A 210 -7.65 -38.40 22.16
C TYR A 210 -8.99 -38.43 21.43
N ASP A 211 -8.99 -38.72 20.13
CA ASP A 211 -10.21 -38.79 19.32
C ASP A 211 -11.12 -39.94 19.78
N ASP A 212 -10.54 -41.10 20.11
CA ASP A 212 -11.23 -42.24 20.70
C ASP A 212 -11.83 -41.86 22.07
N ALA A 213 -11.06 -41.17 22.93
CA ALA A 213 -11.51 -40.71 24.23
C ALA A 213 -12.60 -39.62 24.12
N ALA A 214 -12.50 -38.72 23.14
CA ALA A 214 -13.49 -37.69 22.87
C ALA A 214 -14.80 -38.30 22.32
N GLN A 215 -14.72 -39.31 21.46
CA GLN A 215 -15.89 -40.07 20.99
C GLN A 215 -16.55 -40.86 22.11
N GLN A 216 -15.75 -41.47 22.99
CA GLN A 216 -16.27 -42.15 24.19
C GLN A 216 -16.95 -41.16 25.14
N ALA A 217 -16.33 -40.02 25.42
CA ALA A 217 -16.94 -38.95 26.22
C ALA A 217 -18.25 -38.44 25.59
N ALA A 218 -18.27 -38.20 24.29
CA ALA A 218 -19.47 -37.77 23.57
C ALA A 218 -20.61 -38.80 23.65
N SER A 219 -20.30 -40.09 23.45
CA SER A 219 -21.28 -41.17 23.60
C SER A 219 -21.77 -41.37 25.03
N ALA A 220 -20.95 -41.02 26.03
CA ALA A 220 -21.28 -41.03 27.45
C ALA A 220 -21.96 -39.73 27.95
N GLY A 221 -22.11 -38.71 27.10
CA GLY A 221 -22.62 -37.39 27.48
C GLY A 221 -21.69 -36.59 28.40
N GLN A 222 -20.39 -36.91 28.41
CA GLN A 222 -19.35 -36.29 29.23
C GLN A 222 -18.54 -35.26 28.43
N ALA A 223 -17.85 -34.37 29.14
CA ALA A 223 -16.92 -33.44 28.53
C ALA A 223 -15.66 -34.17 28.02
N PRO A 224 -15.10 -33.75 26.86
CA PRO A 224 -13.87 -34.34 26.33
C PRO A 224 -12.69 -34.14 27.29
N PRO A 225 -11.71 -35.06 27.32
CA PRO A 225 -10.53 -34.93 28.19
C PRO A 225 -9.72 -33.68 27.85
N ALA A 226 -9.06 -33.08 28.84
CA ALA A 226 -8.18 -31.92 28.64
C ALA A 226 -6.87 -32.33 27.94
N LEU A 227 -6.39 -31.50 27.00
CA LEU A 227 -5.22 -31.77 26.16
C LEU A 227 -3.85 -31.53 26.85
N THR A 228 -3.77 -31.44 28.17
CA THR A 228 -2.59 -30.88 28.85
C THR A 228 -2.18 -31.64 30.11
N ASP A 229 -1.09 -32.39 30.01
CA ASP A 229 -0.07 -32.46 31.06
C ASP A 229 1.16 -31.69 30.55
N GLU A 230 1.30 -30.42 30.97
CA GLU A 230 2.22 -29.43 30.39
C GLU A 230 3.72 -29.57 30.77
N GLY A 231 4.24 -30.78 31.06
CA GLY A 231 5.57 -30.93 31.69
C GLY A 231 6.58 -31.93 31.09
N GLY A 232 6.27 -32.62 29.99
CA GLY A 232 7.09 -33.76 29.53
C GLY A 232 8.16 -33.45 28.48
N ALA A 233 9.40 -33.93 28.71
CA ALA A 233 10.56 -33.79 27.82
C ALA A 233 10.52 -34.65 26.52
N ALA A 234 9.36 -35.20 26.16
CA ALA A 234 9.19 -36.10 25.03
C ALA A 234 8.11 -35.52 24.10
N ARG A 235 8.46 -34.48 23.33
CA ARG A 235 7.53 -33.83 22.39
C ARG A 235 7.82 -34.24 20.93
N PRO A 236 6.83 -34.64 20.13
CA PRO A 236 7.01 -34.96 18.72
C PRO A 236 7.08 -33.72 17.83
N ARG A 237 7.88 -33.79 16.77
CA ARG A 237 8.07 -32.76 15.74
C ARG A 237 6.95 -32.78 14.69
N TYR A 238 6.63 -31.60 14.15
CA TYR A 238 5.68 -31.40 13.05
C TYR A 238 6.03 -32.24 11.80
N LEU A 239 5.01 -32.84 11.16
CA LEU A 239 5.13 -33.58 9.90
C LEU A 239 4.38 -32.84 8.77
N PRO A 240 5.09 -32.14 7.87
CA PRO A 240 4.49 -31.26 6.85
C PRO A 240 3.64 -31.95 5.77
N ALA A 241 3.65 -33.28 5.69
CA ALA A 241 3.13 -34.01 4.52
C ALA A 241 1.59 -34.16 4.47
N GLN A 242 0.84 -33.72 5.50
CA GLN A 242 -0.57 -34.10 5.67
C GLN A 242 -1.60 -32.95 5.60
N PHE A 243 -1.18 -31.69 5.47
CA PHE A 243 -2.10 -30.55 5.40
C PHE A 243 -1.90 -29.73 4.12
N PRO A 244 -2.34 -30.25 2.95
CA PRO A 244 -2.42 -29.41 1.77
C PRO A 244 -3.40 -28.26 2.06
N PRO A 245 -3.12 -27.01 1.62
CA PRO A 245 -4.06 -25.92 1.78
C PRO A 245 -5.36 -26.28 1.06
N LEU A 246 -6.47 -26.34 1.80
CA LEU A 246 -7.79 -26.48 1.20
C LEU A 246 -7.98 -25.34 0.18
N ARG A 247 -8.00 -25.68 -1.11
CA ARG A 247 -8.39 -24.75 -2.16
C ARG A 247 -9.85 -24.38 -1.90
N GLY A 248 -10.12 -23.08 -1.81
CA GLY A 248 -11.45 -22.56 -1.52
C GLY A 248 -12.51 -23.07 -2.48
N HIS A 249 -13.73 -23.18 -1.94
CA HIS A 249 -14.99 -23.59 -2.56
C HIS A 249 -15.14 -25.10 -2.82
N ASP A 250 -15.48 -25.84 -1.76
CA ASP A 250 -16.35 -27.01 -1.88
C ASP A 250 -17.76 -26.64 -1.40
N PRO A 251 -18.76 -26.57 -2.29
CA PRO A 251 -20.15 -26.27 -1.94
C PRO A 251 -20.89 -27.47 -1.30
N SER A 252 -20.23 -28.60 -1.08
CA SER A 252 -20.86 -29.80 -0.50
C SER A 252 -21.11 -29.76 1.02
N TYR A 253 -20.62 -28.73 1.75
CA TYR A 253 -20.92 -28.55 3.17
C TYR A 253 -22.17 -27.68 3.39
N GLY A 254 -23.30 -28.14 2.84
CA GLY A 254 -24.63 -27.67 3.19
C GLY A 254 -25.24 -28.56 4.29
N ALA A 255 -25.47 -27.97 5.47
CA ALA A 255 -26.39 -28.39 6.53
C ALA A 255 -26.10 -29.68 7.34
N ALA A 256 -25.60 -29.49 8.57
CA ALA A 256 -26.21 -30.01 9.81
C ALA A 256 -25.65 -29.24 11.02
N PRO A 257 -26.49 -28.81 11.99
CA PRO A 257 -26.05 -28.03 13.15
C PRO A 257 -25.66 -28.98 14.29
N ASP A 258 -24.68 -29.85 14.08
CA ASP A 258 -24.08 -30.58 15.20
C ASP A 258 -22.76 -29.89 15.55
N ARG A 259 -22.90 -28.88 16.41
CA ARG A 259 -21.79 -28.18 17.05
C ARG A 259 -21.26 -29.13 18.13
N PRO A 260 -20.07 -29.74 17.99
CA PRO A 260 -19.40 -30.25 19.17
C PRO A 260 -19.24 -29.06 20.13
N ARG A 261 -19.76 -29.20 21.35
CA ARG A 261 -19.54 -28.25 22.44
C ARG A 261 -18.03 -28.11 22.65
N LEU A 262 -17.48 -27.05 22.06
CA LEU A 262 -16.15 -26.52 22.36
C LEU A 262 -16.05 -26.35 23.89
N LEU A 263 -14.88 -26.71 24.42
CA LEU A 263 -14.36 -26.40 25.76
C LEU A 263 -15.24 -25.42 26.54
N ASP A 264 -15.86 -25.94 27.60
CA ASP A 264 -16.51 -25.27 28.71
C ASP A 264 -16.74 -23.77 28.57
N SER A 265 -18.00 -23.39 28.33
CA SER A 265 -18.49 -22.00 28.41
C SER A 265 -18.29 -21.32 29.77
N GLU A 266 -17.73 -22.01 30.77
CA GLU A 266 -17.53 -21.49 32.13
C GLU A 266 -16.09 -21.05 32.43
N THR A 267 -15.12 -21.36 31.56
CA THR A 267 -13.74 -20.86 31.71
C THR A 267 -13.36 -20.06 30.46
N PRO A 268 -13.08 -18.75 30.57
CA PRO A 268 -12.62 -17.98 29.42
C PRO A 268 -11.35 -18.63 28.87
N PRO A 269 -11.23 -18.81 27.54
CA PRO A 269 -10.02 -19.36 26.95
C PRO A 269 -8.82 -18.51 27.38
N PRO A 270 -7.72 -19.14 27.82
CA PRO A 270 -6.57 -18.38 28.30
C PRO A 270 -6.02 -17.48 27.17
N PRO A 271 -5.38 -16.36 27.53
CA PRO A 271 -4.74 -15.50 26.55
C PRO A 271 -3.72 -16.32 25.74
N SER A 272 -3.62 -16.02 24.45
CA SER A 272 -2.50 -16.50 23.65
C SER A 272 -1.21 -15.94 24.23
N ARG A 273 -0.09 -16.67 24.08
CA ARG A 273 1.24 -16.28 24.58
C ARG A 273 2.31 -16.86 23.67
N PRO A 274 3.48 -16.19 23.53
CA PRO A 274 4.58 -16.70 22.71
C PRO A 274 4.94 -18.16 23.02
N GLU A 275 5.00 -18.53 24.30
CA GLU A 275 5.25 -19.92 24.76
C GLU A 275 4.31 -20.98 24.16
N TYR A 276 3.12 -20.61 23.71
CA TYR A 276 2.17 -21.54 23.09
C TYR A 276 2.39 -21.73 21.59
N TRP A 277 2.85 -20.71 20.88
CA TRP A 277 3.01 -20.77 19.42
C TRP A 277 4.46 -20.73 18.93
N TRP A 278 5.44 -20.50 19.80
CA TRP A 278 6.85 -20.29 19.43
C TRP A 278 7.45 -21.45 18.64
N GLU A 279 7.18 -22.70 19.04
CA GLU A 279 7.66 -23.88 18.31
C GLU A 279 7.05 -23.97 16.90
N TYR A 280 5.74 -23.74 16.76
CA TYR A 280 5.10 -23.68 15.44
C TYR A 280 5.68 -22.58 14.57
N PHE A 281 6.02 -21.45 15.19
CA PHE A 281 6.66 -20.33 14.52
C PHE A 281 8.04 -20.72 13.99
N LEU A 282 8.88 -21.34 14.82
CA LEU A 282 10.20 -21.81 14.38
C LEU A 282 10.08 -22.84 13.25
N ASP A 283 9.19 -23.83 13.39
CA ASP A 283 8.97 -24.86 12.39
C ASP A 283 8.46 -24.26 11.06
N ALA A 284 7.47 -23.37 11.11
CA ALA A 284 6.91 -22.72 9.93
C ALA A 284 7.93 -21.79 9.26
N ARG A 285 8.70 -21.04 10.05
CA ARG A 285 9.78 -20.19 9.55
C ARG A 285 10.83 -21.02 8.82
N LEU A 286 11.32 -22.10 9.43
CA LEU A 286 12.28 -23.01 8.81
C LEU A 286 11.73 -23.64 7.53
N ALA A 287 10.46 -24.07 7.54
CA ALA A 287 9.82 -24.68 6.37
C ALA A 287 9.63 -23.70 5.20
N ASP A 288 9.35 -22.43 5.47
CA ASP A 288 9.16 -21.39 4.45
C ASP A 288 10.48 -20.85 3.88
N ILE A 289 11.51 -20.80 4.71
CA ILE A 289 12.84 -20.31 4.35
C ILE A 289 13.65 -21.41 3.63
N GLY A 290 13.47 -22.67 4.04
CA GLY A 290 14.27 -23.82 3.61
C GLY A 290 15.49 -24.06 4.52
N GLU A 291 16.09 -25.25 4.45
CA GLU A 291 17.43 -25.44 5.01
C GLU A 291 18.43 -24.66 4.14
N ASP A 292 19.38 -23.95 4.76
CA ASP A 292 20.52 -23.34 4.08
C ASP A 292 21.24 -24.42 3.25
N THR A 293 20.91 -24.55 1.97
CA THR A 293 21.71 -25.34 1.03
C THR A 293 22.95 -24.51 0.66
N ALA A 294 23.82 -24.29 1.64
CA ALA A 294 25.09 -23.63 1.47
C ALA A 294 26.13 -24.31 2.38
N SER A 295 26.55 -25.51 2.00
CA SER A 295 27.93 -26.02 2.14
C SER A 295 28.03 -27.43 1.55
N THR A 296 28.35 -27.52 0.26
CA THR A 296 29.16 -28.62 -0.28
C THR A 296 30.03 -28.10 -1.41
#